data_AF-A0A523VAI2-F1
#
_entry.id   AF-A0A523VAI2-F1
#
_cell.length_a   1.000
_cell.length_b   1.000
_cell.length_c   1.000
_cell.angle_alpha   90.00
_cell.angle_beta   90.00
_cell.angle_gamma   90.00
#
_symmetry.space_group_name_H-M   'P 1'
#
loop_
_entity.id
_entity.type
_entity.pdbx_description
1 polymer ?
#
loop_
_entity_poly.entity_id
_entity_poly.type
_entity_poly.pdbx_seq_one_letter_code
_entity_poly.pdbx_strand_id
1 'polypeptide(L)' 'MESYRKELWFDVAARRGFVNVTPDVEQCLQESGIREGLCLVNAMHITASVYINDDERGLLADYEDWLEKL' A
#
# COMPACT_ATOMS: atom_id res chain seq x y z
N MET A 1 -23.73 7.21 9.03
CA MET A 1 -22.46 7.19 8.29
C MET A 1 -21.52 6.33 9.09
N GLU A 2 -21.17 5.15 8.58
CA GLU A 2 -20.23 4.25 9.23
C GLU A 2 -18.80 4.64 8.84
N SER A 3 -17.85 4.44 9.74
CA SER A 3 -16.44 4.64 9.46
C SER A 3 -15.62 3.50 10.07
N TYR A 4 -14.55 3.15 9.38
CA TYR A 4 -13.62 2.12 9.80
C TYR A 4 -12.20 2.69 9.71
N ARG A 5 -11.34 2.32 10.65
CA ARG A 5 -9.94 2.75 10.69
C ARG A 5 -9.05 1.61 11.14
N LYS A 6 -7.98 1.35 10.38
CA LYS A 6 -6.92 0.42 10.69
C LYS A 6 -5.57 1.06 10.37
N GLU A 7 -4.57 0.78 11.21
CA GLU A 7 -3.17 1.07 10.90
C GLU A 7 -2.47 -0.24 10.53
N LEU A 8 -1.73 -0.21 9.42
CA LEU A 8 -0.86 -1.29 9.00
C LEU A 8 0.59 -0.85 9.26
N TRP A 9 1.33 -1.68 9.97
CA TRP A 9 2.69 -1.39 10.41
C TRP A 9 3.66 -2.31 9.67
N PHE A 10 4.73 -1.72 9.14
CA PHE A 10 5.71 -2.43 8.32
C PHE A 10 7.12 -2.13 8.82
N ASP A 11 7.95 -3.17 8.89
CA ASP A 11 9.38 -3.07 9.07
C ASP A 11 10.06 -3.68 7.83
N VAL A 12 10.71 -2.83 7.04
CA VAL A 12 11.39 -3.21 5.80
C VAL A 12 12.88 -3.12 6.06
N ALA A 13 13.56 -4.28 6.02
CA ALA A 13 14.97 -4.39 6.38
C ALA A 13 15.92 -3.62 5.44
N ALA A 14 15.49 -3.32 4.22
CA ALA A 14 16.25 -2.57 3.23
C ALA A 14 15.80 -1.11 3.16
N ARG A 15 16.67 -0.22 2.66
CA ARG A 15 16.36 1.22 2.46
C ARG A 15 15.10 1.43 1.60
N ARG A 16 14.85 0.53 0.65
CA ARG A 16 13.71 0.55 -0.26
C ARG A 16 13.15 -0.87 -0.36
N GLY A 17 11.84 -0.96 -0.55
CA GLY A 17 11.14 -2.21 -0.77
C GLY A 17 9.71 -1.94 -1.23
N PHE A 18 9.16 -2.89 -1.96
CA PHE A 18 7.78 -2.87 -2.41
C PHE A 18 7.03 -3.96 -1.65
N VAL A 19 5.93 -3.58 -0.99
CA VAL A 19 5.10 -4.49 -0.20
C VAL A 19 3.70 -4.47 -0.78
N ASN A 20 3.22 -5.61 -1.26
CA ASN A 20 1.84 -5.74 -1.72
C ASN A 20 0.90 -5.83 -0.52
N VAL A 21 0.11 -4.77 -0.29
CA VAL A 21 -0.85 -4.65 0.82
C VAL A 21 -2.30 -4.91 0.40
N THR A 22 -2.53 -5.35 -0.84
CA THR A 22 -3.88 -5.64 -1.35
C THR A 22 -4.64 -6.60 -0.43
N PRO A 23 -4.05 -7.73 0.05
CA PRO A 23 -4.74 -8.64 0.96
C PRO A 23 -5.12 -7.99 2.30
N ASP A 24 -4.24 -7.14 2.84
CA ASP A 24 -4.51 -6.43 4.11
C ASP A 24 -5.66 -5.43 3.97
N VAL A 25 -5.72 -4.72 2.83
CA VAL A 25 -6.81 -3.79 2.52
C VAL A 25 -8.12 -4.53 2.27
N GLU A 26 -8.10 -5.67 1.57
CA GLU A 26 -9.28 -6.53 1.40
C GLU A 26 -9.83 -7.02 2.74
N GLN A 27 -8.96 -7.43 3.66
CA GLN A 27 -9.35 -7.79 5.01
C GLN A 27 -9.97 -6.60 5.75
N CYS A 28 -9.40 -5.40 5.62
CA CYS A 28 -9.99 -4.18 6.19
C CYS A 28 -11.40 -3.90 5.66
N LEU A 29 -11.64 -4.10 4.36
CA LEU A 29 -12.97 -3.94 3.76
C LEU A 29 -13.96 -4.96 4.32
N GLN A 30 -13.57 -6.23 4.44
CA GLN A 30 -14.40 -7.28 5.05
C GLN A 30 -14.73 -6.98 6.51
N GLU A 31 -13.74 -6.59 7.32
CA GLU A 31 -13.91 -6.22 8.73
C GLU A 31 -14.78 -4.97 8.91
N SER A 32 -14.74 -4.04 7.96
CA SER A 32 -15.51 -2.78 8.04
C SER A 32 -17.02 -2.99 7.93
N GLY A 33 -17.48 -4.04 7.24
CA GLY A 33 -18.90 -4.26 6.91
C GLY A 33 -19.51 -3.24 5.94
N ILE A 34 -18.76 -2.24 5.48
CA ILE A 34 -19.21 -1.19 4.56
C ILE A 34 -19.39 -1.79 3.17
N ARG A 35 -20.62 -1.74 2.64
CA ARG A 35 -20.96 -2.31 1.33
C ARG A 35 -20.68 -1.37 0.15
N GLU A 36 -20.88 -0.07 0.35
CA GLU A 36 -20.68 0.96 -0.67
C GLU A 36 -20.09 2.21 0.00
N GLY A 37 -19.01 2.75 -0.56
CA GLY A 37 -18.31 3.89 0.02
C GLY A 37 -16.96 4.17 -0.64
N LEU A 38 -16.10 4.87 0.09
CA LEU A 38 -14.75 5.20 -0.33
C LEU A 38 -13.74 4.59 0.65
N CYS A 39 -12.61 4.08 0.14
CA CYS A 39 -11.50 3.58 0.92
C CYS A 39 -10.28 4.48 0.68
N LEU A 40 -9.78 5.12 1.73
CA LEU A 40 -8.53 5.88 1.68
C LEU A 40 -7.41 5.02 2.28
N VAL A 41 -6.34 4.84 1.50
CA VAL A 41 -5.11 4.18 1.94
C VAL A 41 -3.95 5.14 1.68
N ASN A 42 -3.26 5.56 2.74
CA ASN A 42 -2.14 6.50 2.64
C ASN A 42 -0.97 6.08 3.53
N ALA A 43 0.24 6.44 3.12
CA ALA A 43 1.40 6.37 3.99
C ALA A 43 1.33 7.50 5.03
N MET A 44 1.57 7.18 6.29
CA MET A 44 1.67 8.17 7.38
C MET A 44 3.10 8.73 7.53
N HIS A 45 4.07 8.14 6.83
CA HIS A 45 5.46 8.58 6.80
C HIS A 45 5.77 9.31 5.49
N ILE A 46 6.48 10.44 5.59
CA ILE A 46 6.81 11.31 4.44
C ILE A 46 7.86 10.72 3.48
N THR A 47 8.48 9.60 3.86
CA THR A 47 9.49 8.88 3.08
C THR A 47 8.96 7.56 2.51
N ALA A 48 7.65 7.36 2.54
CA ALA A 48 6.98 6.19 2.01
C ALA A 48 5.81 6.61 1.09
N SER A 49 5.27 5.68 0.33
CA SER A 49 4.15 5.93 -0.58
C SER A 49 3.20 4.76 -0.61
N VAL A 50 1.92 5.04 -0.90
CA VAL A 50 0.93 4.06 -1.30
C VAL A 50 0.57 4.36 -2.74
N TYR A 51 0.68 3.36 -3.61
CA TYR A 51 0.35 3.48 -5.02
C TYR A 51 -0.25 2.16 -5.52
N ILE A 52 -0.84 2.19 -6.70
CA ILE A 52 -1.44 1.01 -7.35
C ILE A 52 -0.72 0.78 -8.67
N ASN A 53 -0.15 -0.40 -8.83
CA ASN A 53 0.40 -0.91 -10.09
C ASN A 53 0.42 -2.45 -10.04
N ASP A 54 0.88 -3.09 -11.12
CA ASP A 54 0.99 -4.54 -11.24
C ASP A 54 2.07 -5.09 -10.29
N ASP A 55 1.81 -6.24 -9.67
CA ASP A 55 2.74 -6.95 -8.77
C ASP A 55 3.62 -7.92 -9.57
N GLU A 56 4.29 -7.36 -10.58
CA GLU A 56 5.18 -8.08 -11.49
C GLU A 56 6.62 -7.75 -11.15
N ARG A 57 7.47 -8.79 -11.01
CA ARG A 57 8.83 -8.64 -10.49
C ARG A 57 9.73 -7.79 -11.39
N GLY A 58 9.61 -7.94 -12.70
CA GLY A 58 10.34 -7.11 -13.67
C GLY A 58 9.96 -5.65 -13.55
N LEU A 59 8.66 -5.36 -13.46
CA LEU A 59 8.15 -3.99 -13.31
C LEU A 59 8.59 -3.35 -11.98
N LEU A 60 8.62 -4.11 -10.89
CA LEU A 60 9.14 -3.61 -9.61
C LEU A 60 10.63 -3.27 -9.70
N ALA A 61 11.42 -4.06 -10.42
CA ALA A 61 12.83 -3.76 -10.68
C ALA A 61 12.97 -2.49 -11.56
N ASP A 62 12.16 -2.36 -12.61
CA ASP A 62 12.14 -1.17 -13.46
C ASP A 62 11.80 0.09 -12.66
N TYR A 63 10.86 0.00 -11.72
CA TYR A 63 10.52 1.10 -10.79
C TYR A 63 11.70 1.47 -9.89
N GLU A 64 12.40 0.48 -9.33
CA GLU A 64 13.55 0.72 -8.47
C GLU A 64 14.67 1.48 -9.20
N ASP A 65 14.94 1.08 -10.44
CA ASP A 65 15.93 1.70 -11.32
C ASP A 65 15.52 3.10 -11.77
N TRP A 66 14.23 3.30 -12.07
CA TRP A 66 13.72 4.60 -12.48
C TRP A 66 13.77 5.61 -11.33
N LEU A 67 13.37 5.22 -10.12
CA LEU A 67 13.34 6.10 -8.96
C LEU A 67 14.74 6.52 -8.47
N GLU A 68 15.81 5.78 -8.75
CA GLU A 68 17.19 6.24 -8.48
C GLU A 68 17.70 7.27 -9.49
N LYS A 69 17.12 7.32 -10.69
CA LYS A 69 17.60 8.19 -11.78
C LYS A 69 16.98 9.59 -11.78
N LEU A 70 15.84 9.76 -11.10
CA LEU A 70 15.14 11.04 -10.96
C LEU A 70 15.86 11.97 -9.98
#